data_AF-A0AAW2NUI5-F1
#
_entry.id   AF-A0AAW2NUI5-F1
#
_cell.length_a   1.000
_cell.length_b   1.000
_cell.length_c   1.000
_cell.angle_alpha   90.00
_cell.angle_beta   90.00
_cell.angle_gamma   90.00
#
_symmetry.space_group_name_H-M   'P 1'
#
loop_
_entity.id
_entity.type
_entity.pdbx_description
1 polymer ?
#
loop_
_entity_poly.entity_id
_entity_poly.type
_entity_poly.pdbx_seq_one_letter_code
_entity_poly.pdbx_strand_id
1 'polypeptide(L)'
;MWRLKIAEGGGAWLTTTNDHIGRQHWEFDAEAGTPEERAEVERMREEFNKNRFRFKQSADLFMRMQVLRKENGCGPMIPAAIKVQGVEEITEDAILTTLRRGISYYSSMQAHDGHWPAESAGPLFSVPPLHSDYWEKTVKTGQMGRWPALGNGYLTTVVPLPFHHGENFGSLYWECTSGMAVIRCPRVLVAPKILPHSSRNHVVLLSLGIYANVILVWKKEDLYYPHPFIQDVLWGFLHYFVEPVLKCWPFSKLRDKALGIAMEHVHYEDKSSRYICIGYVEKVLCLLACWVEDPNSDAYKNHLARLPDFYWVAEDGMKIQAVGSQTWSASLSIQAILSADLAQEYGPTLRKAHDFVKASQVLDNRPGDFHKMYRHICKGAWTFVTRDQGWQVSDCTAEGLKAALLLSQMPPELVGDEMEIERLYDAVNVVLSLQSANGGLSAWEPVRAQRWLEKLNPTELLKTPSSKKSKAFVVQFLGDMIGHVNILLFPLKQACRMHFISNPSSKSFQEVAPDA
;
A
#
# COMPACT_ATOMS: atom_id res chain seq x y z
N MET A 1 -23.61 -5.96 -14.03
CA MET A 1 -22.53 -6.65 -13.30
C MET A 1 -21.44 -5.69 -12.85
N TRP A 2 -20.51 -6.12 -11.99
CA TRP A 2 -19.29 -5.35 -11.68
C TRP A 2 -18.30 -5.38 -12.85
N ARG A 3 -17.71 -4.23 -13.19
CA ARG A 3 -16.71 -4.07 -14.25
C ARG A 3 -15.40 -3.58 -13.67
N LEU A 4 -14.31 -4.24 -14.05
CA LEU A 4 -12.97 -3.76 -13.76
C LEU A 4 -12.62 -2.63 -14.74
N LYS A 5 -12.11 -1.54 -14.19
CA LYS A 5 -11.64 -0.35 -14.92
C LYS A 5 -10.15 -0.20 -14.69
N ILE A 6 -9.38 -0.08 -15.77
CA ILE A 6 -7.92 0.01 -15.77
C ILE A 6 -7.50 1.28 -16.49
N ALA A 7 -6.57 2.05 -15.90
CA ALA A 7 -6.08 3.32 -16.43
C ALA A 7 -7.19 4.36 -16.74
N GLU A 8 -8.39 4.14 -16.20
CA GLU A 8 -9.51 5.05 -16.34
C GLU A 8 -9.59 6.00 -15.15
N GLY A 9 -10.01 7.23 -15.41
CA GLY A 9 -10.34 8.23 -14.41
C GLY A 9 -11.25 9.29 -15.02
N GLY A 10 -11.32 10.45 -14.38
CA GLY A 10 -12.18 11.56 -14.82
C GLY A 10 -13.08 12.09 -13.71
N GLY A 11 -13.61 13.28 -13.95
CA GLY A 11 -14.34 14.06 -12.95
C GLY A 11 -13.44 15.08 -12.24
N ALA A 12 -14.06 16.12 -11.69
CA ALA A 12 -13.35 17.27 -11.14
C ALA A 12 -12.50 16.98 -9.88
N TRP A 13 -12.69 15.79 -9.27
CA TRP A 13 -12.11 15.42 -7.97
C TRP A 13 -11.03 14.32 -8.06
N LEU A 14 -10.62 13.95 -9.28
CA LEU A 14 -9.51 13.04 -9.53
C LEU A 14 -8.38 13.80 -10.21
N THR A 15 -7.18 13.67 -9.67
CA THR A 15 -5.95 14.26 -10.23
C THR A 15 -4.90 13.19 -10.41
N THR A 16 -4.12 13.27 -11.47
CA THR A 16 -3.10 12.28 -11.81
C THR A 16 -1.85 12.93 -12.41
N THR A 17 -0.74 12.22 -12.32
CA THR A 17 0.57 12.62 -12.84
C THR A 17 1.04 11.77 -14.03
N ASN A 18 0.28 10.74 -14.40
CA ASN A 18 0.58 9.79 -15.46
C ASN A 18 -0.68 9.27 -16.17
N ASP A 19 -1.69 10.12 -16.33
CA ASP A 19 -2.94 9.75 -17.01
C ASP A 19 -3.60 8.50 -16.45
N HIS A 20 -3.56 8.33 -15.12
CA HIS A 20 -4.11 7.21 -14.37
C HIS A 20 -3.49 5.83 -14.65
N ILE A 21 -2.36 5.75 -15.36
CA ILE A 21 -1.67 4.48 -15.61
C ILE A 21 -1.41 3.72 -14.29
N GLY A 22 -1.82 2.44 -14.25
CA GLY A 22 -1.77 1.56 -13.08
C GLY A 22 -2.95 1.66 -12.12
N ARG A 23 -3.87 2.61 -12.33
CA ARG A 23 -5.10 2.68 -11.52
C ARG A 23 -6.01 1.50 -11.87
N GLN A 24 -6.46 0.78 -10.85
CA GLN A 24 -7.43 -0.30 -10.95
C GLN A 24 -8.58 -0.04 -9.98
N HIS A 25 -9.83 -0.14 -10.45
CA HIS A 25 -11.01 -0.04 -9.59
C HIS A 25 -12.22 -0.74 -10.21
N TRP A 26 -13.22 -1.02 -9.38
CA TRP A 26 -14.45 -1.69 -9.81
C TRP A 26 -15.64 -0.72 -9.83
N GLU A 27 -16.43 -0.78 -10.90
CA GLU A 27 -17.66 -0.01 -11.06
C GLU A 27 -18.84 -0.95 -11.31
N PHE A 28 -19.97 -0.71 -10.64
CA PHE A 28 -21.18 -1.48 -10.88
C PHE A 28 -22.02 -0.84 -11.98
N ASP A 29 -22.34 -1.63 -13.00
CA ASP A 29 -23.24 -1.23 -14.09
C ASP A 29 -24.37 -2.26 -14.17
N ALA A 30 -25.61 -1.84 -13.94
CA ALA A 30 -26.77 -2.75 -13.95
C ALA A 30 -27.01 -3.39 -15.32
N GLU A 31 -26.68 -2.69 -16.41
CA GLU A 31 -26.93 -3.09 -17.80
C GLU A 31 -25.71 -3.81 -18.42
N ALA A 32 -24.53 -3.72 -17.80
CA ALA A 32 -23.34 -4.42 -18.27
C ALA A 32 -23.41 -5.96 -18.21
N GLY A 33 -22.98 -6.58 -19.30
CA GLY A 33 -22.67 -8.01 -19.42
C GLY A 33 -23.78 -8.80 -20.08
N THR A 34 -23.40 -9.77 -20.91
CA THR A 34 -24.37 -10.69 -21.53
C THR A 34 -25.02 -11.60 -20.48
N PRO A 35 -26.18 -12.22 -20.77
CA PRO A 35 -26.79 -13.20 -19.89
C PRO A 35 -25.83 -14.33 -19.48
N GLU A 36 -24.98 -14.78 -20.41
CA GLU A 36 -23.98 -15.84 -20.18
C GLU A 36 -22.87 -15.37 -19.23
N GLU A 37 -22.41 -14.13 -19.36
CA GLU A 37 -21.41 -13.53 -18.47
C GLU A 37 -21.94 -13.39 -17.04
N ARG A 38 -23.17 -12.93 -16.90
CA ARG A 38 -23.82 -12.81 -15.60
C ARG A 38 -24.03 -14.18 -14.97
N ALA A 39 -24.45 -15.17 -15.75
CA ALA A 39 -24.59 -16.55 -15.29
C ALA A 39 -23.25 -17.14 -14.86
N GLU A 40 -22.15 -16.85 -15.57
CA GLU A 40 -20.79 -17.30 -15.19
C GLU A 40 -20.34 -16.66 -13.88
N VAL A 41 -20.58 -15.37 -13.68
CA VAL A 41 -20.31 -14.66 -12.42
C VAL A 41 -21.04 -15.30 -11.24
N GLU A 42 -22.33 -15.61 -11.39
CA GLU A 42 -23.08 -16.28 -10.32
C GLU A 42 -22.60 -17.72 -10.08
N ARG A 43 -22.26 -18.47 -11.14
CA ARG A 43 -21.63 -19.80 -11.00
C ARG A 43 -20.34 -19.74 -10.18
N MET A 44 -19.45 -18.79 -10.47
CA MET A 44 -18.19 -18.62 -9.72
C MET A 44 -18.44 -18.34 -8.24
N ARG A 45 -19.44 -17.50 -7.90
CA ARG A 45 -19.83 -17.22 -6.51
C ARG A 45 -20.39 -18.44 -5.81
N GLU A 46 -21.29 -19.16 -6.46
CA GLU A 46 -21.84 -20.39 -5.90
C GLU A 46 -20.77 -21.44 -5.63
N GLU A 47 -19.82 -21.59 -6.56
CA GLU A 47 -18.71 -22.54 -6.42
C GLU A 47 -17.78 -22.14 -5.28
N PHE A 48 -17.43 -20.85 -5.16
CA PHE A 48 -16.69 -20.35 -4.01
C PHE A 48 -17.44 -20.63 -2.70
N ASN A 49 -18.73 -20.31 -2.66
CA ASN A 49 -19.55 -20.50 -1.46
C ASN A 49 -19.61 -21.96 -0.99
N LYS A 50 -19.71 -22.91 -1.93
CA LYS A 50 -19.65 -24.36 -1.64
C LYS A 50 -18.29 -24.78 -1.05
N ASN A 51 -17.21 -24.16 -1.52
CA ASN A 51 -15.83 -24.57 -1.21
C ASN A 51 -15.12 -23.69 -0.16
N ARG A 52 -15.74 -22.61 0.33
CA ARG A 52 -15.12 -21.57 1.19
C ARG A 52 -14.44 -22.08 2.47
N PHE A 53 -14.85 -23.25 2.96
CA PHE A 53 -14.24 -23.87 4.14
C PHE A 53 -12.98 -24.70 3.82
N ARG A 54 -12.81 -25.08 2.55
CA ARG A 54 -11.63 -25.80 2.04
C ARG A 54 -10.61 -24.84 1.41
N PHE A 55 -11.09 -23.86 0.64
CA PHE A 55 -10.27 -22.82 0.03
C PHE A 55 -10.80 -21.47 0.51
N LYS A 56 -10.01 -20.78 1.35
CA LYS A 56 -10.45 -19.56 2.04
C LYS A 56 -10.23 -18.30 1.20
N GLN A 57 -9.28 -18.34 0.29
CA GLN A 57 -8.90 -17.25 -0.59
C GLN A 57 -9.65 -17.33 -1.92
N SER A 58 -10.00 -16.18 -2.49
CA SER A 58 -10.38 -16.06 -3.89
C SER A 58 -9.20 -16.34 -4.82
N ALA A 59 -9.54 -16.65 -6.06
CA ALA A 59 -8.65 -16.82 -7.19
C ALA A 59 -8.77 -15.68 -8.21
N ASP A 60 -9.37 -14.53 -7.85
CA ASP A 60 -9.59 -13.37 -8.73
C ASP A 60 -10.34 -13.72 -10.03
N LEU A 61 -11.34 -14.61 -9.93
CA LEU A 61 -11.98 -15.16 -11.13
C LEU A 61 -12.69 -14.10 -11.96
N PHE A 62 -13.24 -13.06 -11.33
CA PHE A 62 -13.87 -11.96 -12.03
C PHE A 62 -12.89 -11.11 -12.82
N MET A 63 -11.74 -10.76 -12.22
CA MET A 63 -10.68 -10.04 -12.91
C MET A 63 -10.18 -10.86 -14.09
N ARG A 64 -9.85 -12.15 -13.86
CA ARG A 64 -9.36 -13.05 -14.91
C ARG A 64 -10.35 -13.15 -16.05
N MET A 65 -11.63 -13.38 -15.76
CA MET A 65 -12.67 -13.44 -16.78
C MET A 65 -12.70 -12.18 -17.65
N GLN A 66 -12.61 -10.99 -17.05
CA GLN A 66 -12.72 -9.73 -17.79
C GLN A 66 -11.45 -9.38 -18.55
N VAL A 67 -10.27 -9.55 -17.97
CA VAL A 67 -8.99 -9.25 -18.63
C VAL A 67 -8.73 -10.23 -19.78
N LEU A 68 -8.93 -11.54 -19.55
CA LEU A 68 -8.73 -12.57 -20.57
C LEU A 68 -9.63 -12.36 -21.80
N ARG A 69 -10.90 -11.97 -21.56
CA ARG A 69 -11.87 -11.81 -22.64
C ARG A 69 -11.75 -10.47 -23.37
N LYS A 70 -11.44 -9.38 -22.66
CA LYS A 70 -11.46 -8.03 -23.23
C LYS A 70 -10.13 -7.59 -23.82
N GLU A 71 -9.01 -8.04 -23.25
CA GLU A 71 -7.71 -7.43 -23.54
C GLU A 71 -6.75 -8.35 -24.29
N ASN A 72 -6.83 -9.67 -24.06
CA ASN A 72 -5.85 -10.62 -24.60
C ASN A 72 -6.48 -11.77 -25.42
N GLY A 73 -7.52 -11.48 -26.21
CA GLY A 73 -8.24 -12.46 -27.05
C GLY A 73 -7.38 -13.23 -28.08
N CYS A 74 -6.10 -12.89 -28.23
CA CYS A 74 -5.11 -13.55 -29.10
C CYS A 74 -3.75 -13.73 -28.40
N GLY A 75 -3.72 -14.04 -27.10
CA GLY A 75 -2.48 -14.43 -26.42
C GLY A 75 -1.84 -15.68 -27.04
N PRO A 76 -0.51 -15.91 -26.86
CA PRO A 76 0.14 -17.12 -27.35
C PRO A 76 -0.57 -18.37 -26.80
N MET A 77 -0.78 -19.37 -27.67
CA MET A 77 -1.45 -20.63 -27.32
C MET A 77 -0.83 -21.20 -26.03
N ILE A 78 -1.63 -21.36 -24.98
CA ILE A 78 -1.16 -21.92 -23.71
C ILE A 78 -0.84 -23.40 -23.95
N PRO A 79 0.43 -23.84 -23.84
CA PRO A 79 0.80 -25.23 -24.07
C PRO A 79 0.07 -26.18 -23.11
N ALA A 80 -0.18 -27.41 -23.56
CA ALA A 80 -0.79 -28.45 -22.73
C ALA A 80 0.10 -28.76 -21.50
N ALA A 81 -0.53 -29.15 -20.39
CA ALA A 81 0.20 -29.49 -19.18
C ALA A 81 0.95 -30.80 -19.39
N ILE A 82 2.25 -30.80 -19.09
CA ILE A 82 3.03 -32.03 -19.01
C ILE A 82 2.91 -32.54 -17.57
N LYS A 83 2.42 -33.77 -17.41
CA LYS A 83 2.45 -34.47 -16.12
C LYS A 83 3.74 -35.25 -16.05
N VAL A 84 4.62 -34.88 -15.13
CA VAL A 84 5.80 -35.68 -14.79
C VAL A 84 5.41 -36.61 -13.64
N GLN A 85 5.60 -37.92 -13.81
CA GLN A 85 5.37 -38.87 -12.71
C GLN A 85 6.52 -38.80 -11.70
N GLY A 86 6.27 -39.11 -10.42
CA GLY A 86 7.23 -38.88 -9.33
C GLY A 86 8.57 -39.65 -9.41
N VAL A 87 8.72 -40.55 -10.38
CA VAL A 87 9.93 -41.34 -10.64
C VAL A 87 10.54 -41.07 -12.03
N GLU A 88 9.94 -40.20 -12.84
CA GLU A 88 10.46 -39.84 -14.16
C GLU A 88 11.52 -38.74 -14.05
N GLU A 89 12.56 -38.86 -14.87
CA GLU A 89 13.59 -37.83 -14.99
C GLU A 89 13.02 -36.58 -15.67
N ILE A 90 13.19 -35.42 -15.04
CA ILE A 90 12.68 -34.15 -15.57
C ILE A 90 13.54 -33.74 -16.77
N THR A 91 12.93 -33.66 -17.95
CA THR A 91 13.62 -33.22 -19.18
C THR A 91 13.60 -31.69 -19.32
N GLU A 92 14.58 -31.16 -20.05
CA GLU A 92 14.65 -29.72 -20.38
C GLU A 92 13.39 -29.25 -21.14
N ASP A 93 12.91 -30.04 -22.10
CA ASP A 93 11.66 -29.77 -22.83
C ASP A 93 10.44 -29.68 -21.90
N ALA A 94 10.38 -30.54 -20.88
CA ALA A 94 9.30 -30.51 -19.90
C ALA A 94 9.36 -29.22 -19.06
N ILE A 95 10.55 -28.76 -18.69
CA ILE A 95 10.77 -27.50 -17.98
C ILE A 95 10.36 -26.32 -18.86
N LEU A 96 10.89 -26.23 -20.08
CA LEU A 96 10.60 -25.14 -21.02
C LEU A 96 9.11 -25.06 -21.36
N THR A 97 8.45 -26.19 -21.60
CA THR A 97 7.01 -26.23 -21.85
C THR A 97 6.21 -25.78 -20.64
N THR A 98 6.63 -26.16 -19.44
CA THR A 98 5.98 -25.73 -18.19
C THR A 98 6.17 -24.24 -17.95
N LEU A 99 7.37 -23.70 -18.22
CA LEU A 99 7.66 -22.27 -18.13
C LEU A 99 6.84 -21.46 -19.15
N ARG A 100 6.83 -21.87 -20.42
CA ARG A 100 5.98 -21.27 -21.46
C ARG A 100 4.51 -21.31 -21.07
N ARG A 101 4.02 -22.42 -20.51
CA ARG A 101 2.64 -22.51 -20.00
C ARG A 101 2.37 -21.51 -18.89
N GLY A 102 3.26 -21.41 -17.91
CA GLY A 102 3.14 -20.45 -16.81
C GLY A 102 3.15 -19.01 -17.30
N ILE A 103 4.13 -18.66 -18.15
CA ILE A 103 4.30 -17.31 -18.66
C ILE A 103 3.19 -16.94 -19.65
N SER A 104 2.77 -17.82 -20.57
CA SER A 104 1.62 -17.54 -21.44
C SER A 104 0.34 -17.30 -20.64
N TYR A 105 0.09 -18.11 -19.61
CA TYR A 105 -1.04 -17.88 -18.72
C TYR A 105 -0.92 -16.54 -17.99
N TYR A 106 0.25 -16.24 -17.43
CA TYR A 106 0.47 -15.00 -16.68
C TYR A 106 0.40 -13.75 -17.56
N SER A 107 1.03 -13.77 -18.74
CA SER A 107 0.98 -12.71 -19.75
C SER A 107 -0.44 -12.45 -20.25
N SER A 108 -1.29 -13.46 -20.32
CA SER A 108 -2.70 -13.29 -20.69
C SER A 108 -3.55 -12.52 -19.67
N MET A 109 -3.04 -12.34 -18.45
CA MET A 109 -3.67 -11.51 -17.40
C MET A 109 -3.06 -10.09 -17.33
N GLN A 110 -2.16 -9.73 -18.24
CA GLN A 110 -1.61 -8.37 -18.30
C GLN A 110 -2.65 -7.40 -18.85
N ALA A 111 -2.80 -6.27 -18.17
CA ALA A 111 -3.68 -5.22 -18.62
C ALA A 111 -3.14 -4.45 -19.84
N HIS A 112 -3.99 -3.65 -20.48
CA HIS A 112 -3.67 -2.86 -21.66
C HIS A 112 -2.68 -1.72 -21.39
N ASP A 113 -2.68 -1.15 -20.18
CA ASP A 113 -1.71 -0.15 -19.73
C ASP A 113 -0.38 -0.77 -19.24
N GLY A 114 -0.26 -2.10 -19.32
CA GLY A 114 0.98 -2.85 -19.14
C GLY A 114 1.24 -3.43 -17.75
N HIS A 115 0.40 -3.13 -16.75
CA HIS A 115 0.51 -3.76 -15.42
C HIS A 115 -0.30 -5.05 -15.30
N TRP A 116 -0.16 -5.75 -14.17
CA TRP A 116 -0.98 -6.91 -13.83
C TRP A 116 -1.94 -6.55 -12.69
N PRO A 117 -3.25 -6.39 -12.98
CA PRO A 117 -4.22 -6.09 -11.94
C PRO A 117 -4.38 -7.29 -11.02
N ALA A 118 -4.41 -7.05 -9.71
CA ALA A 118 -4.43 -8.10 -8.72
C ALA A 118 -5.06 -7.63 -7.41
N GLU A 119 -5.66 -8.57 -6.69
CA GLU A 119 -6.07 -8.37 -5.31
C GLU A 119 -4.86 -8.22 -4.38
N SER A 120 -4.90 -7.22 -3.51
CA SER A 120 -4.00 -7.11 -2.36
C SER A 120 -4.78 -6.80 -1.06
N ALA A 121 -5.72 -7.67 -0.74
CA ALA A 121 -6.47 -7.68 0.52
C ALA A 121 -5.98 -8.79 1.45
N GLY A 122 -6.63 -8.97 2.60
CA GLY A 122 -6.28 -9.99 3.58
C GLY A 122 -6.40 -9.48 5.03
N PRO A 123 -5.89 -8.29 5.38
CA PRO A 123 -6.07 -7.74 6.72
C PRO A 123 -7.54 -7.41 7.00
N LEU A 124 -8.16 -8.17 7.91
CA LEU A 124 -9.59 -8.07 8.23
C LEU A 124 -9.96 -6.83 9.07
N PHE A 125 -8.98 -6.11 9.64
CA PHE A 125 -9.25 -4.84 10.31
C PHE A 125 -9.55 -3.68 9.34
N SER A 126 -9.38 -3.89 8.03
CA SER A 126 -9.64 -2.88 7.00
C SER A 126 -11.13 -2.70 6.70
N VAL A 127 -11.95 -3.74 6.85
CA VAL A 127 -13.39 -3.71 6.51
C VAL A 127 -14.26 -2.98 7.56
N PRO A 128 -14.07 -3.18 8.88
CA PRO A 128 -14.93 -2.57 9.91
C PRO A 128 -15.07 -1.03 9.87
N PRO A 129 -14.03 -0.24 9.55
CA PRO A 129 -14.16 1.22 9.45
C PRO A 129 -15.17 1.71 8.41
N LEU A 130 -15.42 0.94 7.33
CA LEU A 130 -16.34 1.32 6.24
C LEU A 130 -17.63 0.49 6.19
N HIS A 131 -17.72 -0.65 6.85
CA HIS A 131 -18.92 -1.52 6.79
C HIS A 131 -19.85 -1.40 8.01
N SER A 132 -19.54 -0.54 8.98
CA SER A 132 -20.54 -0.20 9.99
C SER A 132 -21.76 0.44 9.29
N ASP A 133 -22.98 0.18 9.78
CA ASP A 133 -24.29 0.73 9.31
C ASP A 133 -24.30 2.25 9.03
N TYR A 134 -23.24 2.92 9.48
CA TYR A 134 -22.79 4.26 9.21
C TYR A 134 -22.58 4.63 7.73
N TRP A 135 -21.86 3.80 6.95
CA TRP A 135 -21.44 4.16 5.58
C TRP A 135 -22.57 4.03 4.57
N GLU A 136 -23.44 3.03 4.73
CA GLU A 136 -24.58 2.82 3.83
C GLU A 136 -25.56 4.00 3.86
N LYS A 137 -25.75 4.67 5.01
CA LYS A 137 -26.49 5.93 5.10
C LYS A 137 -25.72 7.11 4.53
N THR A 138 -24.45 7.25 4.87
CA THR A 138 -23.60 8.37 4.43
C THR A 138 -23.50 8.46 2.92
N VAL A 139 -23.31 7.32 2.24
CA VAL A 139 -23.21 7.24 0.77
C VAL A 139 -24.58 7.42 0.10
N LYS A 140 -25.67 6.90 0.68
CA LYS A 140 -27.01 6.98 0.05
C LYS A 140 -27.74 8.30 0.27
N THR A 141 -27.47 9.03 1.36
CA THR A 141 -28.24 10.24 1.72
C THR A 141 -27.42 11.52 1.73
N GLY A 142 -26.11 11.46 1.47
CA GLY A 142 -25.21 12.62 1.57
C GLY A 142 -25.11 13.20 2.99
N GLN A 143 -25.65 12.51 3.99
CA GLN A 143 -25.66 12.90 5.39
C GLN A 143 -25.00 11.79 6.21
N MET A 144 -23.93 12.12 6.92
CA MET A 144 -23.21 11.15 7.72
C MET A 144 -24.09 10.70 8.91
N GLY A 145 -24.27 9.39 9.04
CA GLY A 145 -24.97 8.77 10.17
C GLY A 145 -24.20 8.94 11.49
N ARG A 146 -24.80 8.55 12.62
CA ARG A 146 -24.16 8.66 13.94
C ARG A 146 -23.22 7.46 14.22
N TRP A 147 -21.95 7.71 14.55
CA TRP A 147 -20.91 6.70 14.78
C TRP A 147 -21.15 5.88 16.07
N PRO A 148 -20.93 4.54 16.11
CA PRO A 148 -20.87 3.78 17.36
C PRO A 148 -19.51 4.00 18.04
N ALA A 149 -19.51 4.46 19.30
CA ALA A 149 -18.32 4.86 20.06
C ALA A 149 -17.07 4.03 19.75
N LEU A 150 -16.09 4.62 19.06
CA LEU A 150 -14.71 4.12 19.10
C LEU A 150 -14.30 4.18 20.57
N GLY A 151 -13.95 3.04 21.15
CA GLY A 151 -13.51 2.96 22.54
C GLY A 151 -12.46 4.04 22.83
N ASN A 152 -12.60 4.69 23.99
CA ASN A 152 -11.67 5.67 24.54
C ASN A 152 -10.33 5.00 24.96
N GLY A 153 -9.66 4.36 24.01
CA GLY A 153 -8.33 3.77 24.17
C GLY A 153 -7.23 4.82 24.03
N TYR A 154 -6.13 4.58 24.77
CA TYR A 154 -5.01 5.40 25.22
C TYR A 154 -4.23 6.30 24.21
N LEU A 155 -4.77 6.64 23.05
CA LEU A 155 -4.02 7.39 22.02
C LEU A 155 -4.27 8.91 22.04
N THR A 156 -4.92 9.45 23.08
CA THR A 156 -5.25 10.88 23.20
C THR A 156 -4.07 11.78 23.55
N THR A 157 -2.85 11.25 23.64
CA THR A 157 -1.73 12.02 24.20
C THR A 157 -0.37 11.68 23.57
N VAL A 158 -0.34 11.53 22.24
CA VAL A 158 0.94 11.65 21.48
C VAL A 158 1.27 13.12 21.18
N VAL A 159 0.38 14.02 21.55
CA VAL A 159 0.51 15.47 21.41
C VAL A 159 0.56 16.07 22.81
N PRO A 160 1.70 16.52 23.39
CA PRO A 160 3.10 16.51 22.97
C PRO A 160 4.01 15.83 24.03
N LEU A 161 4.61 14.68 23.72
CA LEU A 161 5.79 14.22 24.48
C LEU A 161 7.05 14.85 23.88
N PRO A 162 8.17 15.00 24.61
CA PRO A 162 9.39 15.67 24.14
C PRO A 162 10.17 14.85 23.09
N PHE A 163 9.49 14.07 22.27
CA PHE A 163 10.05 13.37 21.13
C PHE A 163 9.83 14.27 19.92
N HIS A 164 10.92 14.80 19.35
CA HIS A 164 10.84 15.63 18.14
C HIS A 164 9.96 14.92 17.10
N HIS A 165 8.87 15.62 16.74
CA HIS A 165 7.80 15.16 15.84
C HIS A 165 8.41 14.67 14.52
N GLY A 166 7.90 13.55 13.98
CA GLY A 166 8.28 12.99 12.67
C GLY A 166 9.70 12.43 12.50
N GLU A 167 10.68 12.85 13.30
CA GLU A 167 12.07 12.37 13.21
C GLU A 167 12.27 10.98 13.83
N ASN A 168 11.33 10.47 14.61
CA ASN A 168 11.59 9.32 15.48
C ASN A 168 10.63 8.14 15.29
N PHE A 169 9.75 8.19 14.29
CA PHE A 169 8.77 7.12 14.04
C PHE A 169 8.77 6.69 12.58
N GLY A 170 8.42 5.43 12.31
CA GLY A 170 8.23 4.96 10.95
C GLY A 170 7.05 5.65 10.28
N SER A 171 7.15 5.94 8.99
CA SER A 171 6.20 6.78 8.24
C SER A 171 4.75 6.27 8.37
N LEU A 172 4.52 4.96 8.19
CA LEU A 172 3.18 4.36 8.34
C LEU A 172 2.55 4.60 9.71
N TYR A 173 3.35 4.54 10.78
CA TYR A 173 2.87 4.78 12.14
C TYR A 173 2.55 6.27 12.33
N TRP A 174 3.46 7.14 11.90
CA TRP A 174 3.29 8.59 12.00
C TRP A 174 2.02 9.07 11.29
N GLU A 175 1.81 8.68 10.03
CA GLU A 175 0.63 9.11 9.28
C GLU A 175 -0.69 8.67 9.93
N CYS A 176 -0.77 7.40 10.37
CA CYS A 176 -1.95 6.91 11.06
C CYS A 176 -2.18 7.68 12.38
N THR A 177 -1.12 8.01 13.13
CA THR A 177 -1.28 8.78 14.37
C THR A 177 -1.73 10.21 14.15
N SER A 178 -1.30 10.87 13.06
CA SER A 178 -1.72 12.23 12.72
C SER A 178 -3.22 12.31 12.47
N GLY A 179 -3.77 11.42 11.63
CA GLY A 179 -5.22 11.36 11.38
C GLY A 179 -6.02 10.99 12.64
N MET A 180 -5.54 10.03 13.44
CA MET A 180 -6.20 9.66 14.71
C MET A 180 -6.25 10.82 15.73
N ALA A 181 -5.19 11.63 15.81
CA ALA A 181 -5.12 12.74 16.76
C ALA A 181 -6.20 13.79 16.49
N VAL A 182 -6.45 14.09 15.21
CA VAL A 182 -7.48 15.04 14.77
C VAL A 182 -8.88 14.50 15.07
N ILE A 183 -9.16 13.24 14.75
CA ILE A 183 -10.50 12.66 14.95
C ILE A 183 -10.89 12.61 16.43
N ARG A 184 -9.94 12.32 17.32
CA ARG A 184 -10.22 12.11 18.76
C ARG A 184 -10.39 13.40 19.57
N CYS A 185 -9.70 14.48 19.22
CA CYS A 185 -9.67 15.68 20.06
C CYS A 185 -10.99 16.48 20.13
N PRO A 186 -11.77 16.64 19.06
CA PRO A 186 -13.03 17.39 19.09
C PRO A 186 -14.15 16.73 19.90
N ARG A 187 -13.94 15.55 20.52
CA ARG A 187 -15.03 14.69 21.01
C ARG A 187 -16.10 14.56 19.92
N VAL A 188 -15.82 13.75 18.90
CA VAL A 188 -16.88 13.09 18.13
C VAL A 188 -17.60 12.10 19.08
N LEU A 189 -18.22 12.61 20.14
CA LEU A 189 -19.14 11.93 21.02
C LEU A 189 -20.48 11.97 20.32
N VAL A 190 -20.70 11.00 19.44
CA VAL A 190 -22.03 10.78 18.91
C VAL A 190 -22.70 9.73 19.78
N ALA A 191 -23.73 10.15 20.52
CA ALA A 191 -24.50 9.27 21.40
C ALA A 191 -25.00 8.02 20.63
N PRO A 192 -24.83 6.81 21.19
CA PRO A 192 -25.25 5.59 20.51
C PRO A 192 -26.78 5.53 20.45
N LYS A 193 -27.32 5.37 19.24
CA LYS A 193 -28.67 4.87 19.07
C LYS A 193 -28.60 3.35 19.27
N ILE A 194 -29.26 2.86 20.30
CA ILE A 194 -29.43 1.43 20.60
C ILE A 194 -30.07 0.77 19.37
N LEU A 195 -29.32 -0.07 18.66
CA LEU A 195 -29.90 -1.04 17.72
C LEU A 195 -30.35 -2.26 18.54
N PRO A 196 -31.64 -2.61 18.54
CA PRO A 196 -32.10 -3.79 19.24
C PRO A 196 -31.86 -4.98 18.31
N HIS A 197 -30.69 -5.62 18.41
CA HIS A 197 -30.59 -7.02 18.00
C HIS A 197 -29.65 -7.80 18.92
N SER A 198 -30.25 -8.85 19.47
CA SER A 198 -29.72 -9.78 20.44
C SER A 198 -28.67 -10.70 19.80
N SER A 199 -27.44 -10.67 20.30
CA SER A 199 -26.65 -11.89 20.48
C SER A 199 -25.35 -11.61 21.24
N ARG A 200 -25.41 -11.95 22.53
CA ARG A 200 -24.35 -12.52 23.37
C ARG A 200 -22.99 -11.81 23.44
N ASN A 201 -22.79 -11.29 24.66
CA ASN A 201 -21.54 -11.05 25.39
C ASN A 201 -20.88 -9.70 25.12
N HIS A 202 -20.70 -8.93 26.21
CA HIS A 202 -19.91 -7.70 26.35
C HIS A 202 -20.60 -6.32 26.25
N VAL A 203 -21.81 -6.18 26.79
CA VAL A 203 -22.28 -4.86 27.25
C VAL A 203 -22.84 -5.00 28.67
N VAL A 204 -22.10 -4.53 29.67
CA VAL A 204 -22.60 -4.37 31.05
C VAL A 204 -23.21 -2.97 31.13
N LEU A 205 -24.53 -2.91 31.28
CA LEU A 205 -25.24 -1.68 31.65
C LEU A 205 -25.02 -1.42 33.15
N LEU A 206 -24.36 -0.32 33.53
CA LEU A 206 -24.41 0.19 34.90
C LEU A 206 -25.53 1.24 34.99
N SER A 207 -26.45 1.05 35.93
CA SER A 207 -27.78 1.66 36.05
C SER A 207 -27.81 3.14 36.48
N LEU A 208 -26.75 3.93 36.27
CA LEU A 208 -26.66 5.31 36.81
C LEU A 208 -26.13 6.37 35.83
N GLY A 209 -26.14 6.13 34.51
CA GLY A 209 -25.75 7.18 33.55
C GLY A 209 -24.27 7.59 33.62
N ILE A 210 -23.42 6.76 34.25
CA ILE A 210 -21.97 6.90 34.21
C ILE A 210 -21.46 6.06 33.03
N TYR A 211 -20.89 6.74 32.04
CA TYR A 211 -20.20 6.10 30.92
C TYR A 211 -18.88 5.49 31.42
N ALA A 212 -18.79 4.17 31.50
CA ALA A 212 -17.51 3.49 31.68
C ALA A 212 -16.73 3.54 30.36
N ASN A 213 -15.53 4.10 30.37
CA ASN A 213 -14.58 3.97 29.26
C ASN A 213 -14.29 2.47 29.08
N VAL A 214 -14.80 1.88 28.00
CA VAL A 214 -14.47 0.51 27.64
C VAL A 214 -13.03 0.49 27.15
N ILE A 215 -12.10 0.16 28.05
CA ILE A 215 -10.78 -0.34 27.67
C ILE A 215 -11.05 -1.69 27.02
N LEU A 216 -10.76 -1.83 25.73
CA LEU A 216 -10.78 -3.13 25.07
C LEU A 216 -9.66 -3.97 25.71
N VAL A 217 -10.05 -4.84 26.64
CA VAL A 217 -9.14 -5.86 27.15
C VAL A 217 -9.06 -6.93 26.08
N TRP A 218 -7.96 -6.93 25.31
CA TRP A 218 -7.66 -8.02 24.40
C TRP A 218 -7.65 -9.34 25.17
N LYS A 219 -8.18 -10.39 24.55
CA LYS A 219 -7.92 -11.74 25.02
C LYS A 219 -6.41 -11.96 24.97
N LYS A 220 -5.86 -12.65 25.98
CA LYS A 220 -4.41 -12.88 26.11
C LYS A 220 -3.84 -13.56 24.87
N GLU A 221 -4.67 -14.36 24.19
CA GLU A 221 -4.34 -15.09 22.96
C GLU A 221 -4.12 -14.17 21.75
N ASP A 222 -4.72 -12.98 21.74
CA ASP A 222 -4.63 -12.01 20.64
C ASP A 222 -3.52 -10.98 20.86
N LEU A 223 -2.99 -10.86 22.08
CA LEU A 223 -1.98 -9.87 22.45
C LEU A 223 -0.58 -10.29 21.97
N TYR A 224 -0.13 -9.69 20.87
CA TYR A 224 1.19 -9.98 20.29
C TYR A 224 2.32 -9.18 20.96
N TYR A 225 2.04 -7.94 21.35
CA TYR A 225 3.00 -7.04 22.00
C TYR A 225 2.41 -6.49 23.31
N PRO A 226 2.62 -7.18 24.45
CA PRO A 226 2.13 -6.72 25.74
C PRO A 226 2.86 -5.44 26.16
N HIS A 227 2.12 -4.52 26.78
CA HIS A 227 2.69 -3.28 27.27
C HIS A 227 3.66 -3.52 28.42
N PRO A 228 4.86 -2.91 28.38
CA PRO A 228 5.70 -2.80 29.55
C PRO A 228 5.01 -1.96 30.63
N PHE A 229 5.25 -2.28 31.90
CA PHE A 229 4.69 -1.52 33.03
C PHE A 229 4.93 0.00 32.93
N ILE A 230 6.10 0.41 32.44
CA ILE A 230 6.44 1.83 32.27
C ILE A 230 5.53 2.54 31.24
N GLN A 231 5.08 1.81 30.21
CA GLN A 231 4.16 2.31 29.20
C GLN A 231 2.77 2.52 29.82
N ASP A 232 2.28 1.57 30.62
CA ASP A 232 1.00 1.69 31.32
C ASP A 232 0.99 2.88 32.31
N VAL A 233 2.07 3.06 33.07
CA VAL A 233 2.22 4.22 33.98
C VAL A 233 2.21 5.54 33.20
N LEU A 234 2.97 5.61 32.10
CA LEU A 234 3.03 6.80 31.26
C LEU A 234 1.66 7.15 30.69
N TRP A 235 0.95 6.18 30.11
CA TRP A 235 -0.37 6.40 29.54
C TRP A 235 -1.43 6.71 30.58
N GLY A 236 -1.36 6.07 31.76
CA GLY A 236 -2.19 6.42 32.90
C GLY A 236 -1.99 7.88 33.29
N PHE A 237 -0.73 8.34 33.38
CA PHE A 237 -0.43 9.74 33.67
C PHE A 237 -1.00 10.69 32.60
N LEU A 238 -0.78 10.36 31.33
CA LEU A 238 -1.27 11.16 30.21
C LEU A 238 -2.81 11.25 30.18
N HIS A 239 -3.50 10.15 30.47
CA HIS A 239 -4.96 10.09 30.46
C HIS A 239 -5.60 10.78 31.67
N TYR A 240 -5.12 10.48 32.89
CA TYR A 240 -5.76 10.96 34.11
C TYR A 240 -5.33 12.38 34.52
N PHE A 241 -4.15 12.84 34.08
CA PHE A 241 -3.62 14.16 34.48
C PHE A 241 -3.49 15.11 33.29
N VAL A 242 -2.77 14.72 32.24
CA VAL A 242 -2.46 15.64 31.12
C VAL A 242 -3.72 15.97 30.29
N GLU A 243 -4.54 14.96 29.97
CA GLU A 243 -5.74 15.15 29.15
C GLU A 243 -6.78 16.10 29.77
N PRO A 244 -7.10 16.04 31.09
CA PRO A 244 -7.91 17.06 31.75
C PRO A 244 -7.28 18.46 31.74
N VAL A 245 -5.98 18.57 32.00
CA VAL A 245 -5.28 19.87 32.02
C VAL A 245 -5.32 20.55 30.65
N LEU A 246 -5.05 19.80 29.58
CA LEU A 246 -5.08 20.28 28.20
C LEU A 246 -6.49 20.65 27.68
N LYS A 247 -7.56 20.41 28.46
CA LYS A 247 -8.93 20.89 28.17
C LYS A 247 -9.25 22.23 28.83
N CYS A 248 -8.49 22.60 29.85
CA CYS A 248 -8.71 23.84 30.58
C CYS A 248 -7.91 24.98 29.96
N TRP A 249 -8.50 26.18 29.96
CA TRP A 249 -7.77 27.39 29.60
C TRP A 249 -6.68 27.67 30.66
N PRO A 250 -5.46 28.10 30.27
CA PRO A 250 -5.02 28.46 28.92
C PRO A 250 -4.43 27.31 28.10
N PHE A 251 -4.26 26.12 28.70
CA PHE A 251 -3.60 24.97 28.06
C PHE A 251 -4.36 24.40 26.86
N SER A 252 -5.67 24.64 26.76
CA SER A 252 -6.45 24.34 25.56
C SER A 252 -5.88 25.00 24.29
N LYS A 253 -5.24 26.17 24.39
CA LYS A 253 -4.57 26.81 23.24
C LYS A 253 -3.41 25.98 22.71
N LEU A 254 -2.72 25.23 23.56
CA LEU A 254 -1.65 24.32 23.14
C LEU A 254 -2.22 23.15 22.34
N ARG A 255 -3.37 22.62 22.77
CA ARG A 255 -4.11 21.59 22.03
C ARG A 255 -4.54 22.11 20.66
N ASP A 256 -5.16 23.28 20.60
CA ASP A 256 -5.62 23.87 19.34
C ASP A 256 -4.46 24.09 18.36
N LYS A 257 -3.33 24.62 18.85
CA LYS A 257 -2.11 24.78 18.04
C LYS A 257 -1.61 23.44 17.50
N ALA A 258 -1.60 22.41 18.33
CA ALA A 258 -1.08 21.12 17.93
C ALA A 258 -2.02 20.36 16.98
N LEU A 259 -3.34 20.56 17.09
CA LEU A 259 -4.30 20.09 16.09
C LEU A 259 -4.13 20.78 14.75
N GLY A 260 -3.84 22.09 14.75
CA GLY A 260 -3.49 22.83 13.53
C GLY A 260 -2.28 22.22 12.81
N ILE A 261 -1.22 21.88 13.55
CA ILE A 261 -0.03 21.22 13.00
C ILE A 261 -0.37 19.81 12.48
N ALA A 262 -1.19 19.04 13.21
CA ALA A 262 -1.60 17.71 12.76
C ALA A 262 -2.41 17.78 11.45
N MET A 263 -3.33 18.75 11.33
CA MET A 263 -4.07 18.96 10.08
C MET A 263 -3.18 19.47 8.95
N GLU A 264 -2.18 20.30 9.22
CA GLU A 264 -1.21 20.70 8.21
C GLU A 264 -0.48 19.49 7.61
N HIS A 265 -0.10 18.51 8.44
CA HIS A 265 0.48 17.25 7.96
C HIS A 265 -0.51 16.40 7.16
N VAL A 266 -1.76 16.27 7.61
CA VAL A 266 -2.81 15.55 6.87
C VAL A 266 -3.01 16.18 5.49
N HIS A 267 -3.25 17.50 5.42
CA HIS A 267 -3.46 18.21 4.15
C HIS A 267 -2.25 18.11 3.21
N TYR A 268 -1.04 18.12 3.79
CA TYR A 268 0.17 17.93 2.99
C TYR A 268 0.24 16.53 2.40
N GLU A 269 0.01 15.49 3.21
CA GLU A 269 0.01 14.11 2.74
C GLU A 269 -1.05 13.87 1.68
N ASP A 270 -2.27 14.35 1.93
CA ASP A 270 -3.41 14.26 1.01
C ASP A 270 -3.09 14.88 -0.35
N LYS A 271 -2.55 16.10 -0.37
CA LYS A 271 -2.14 16.74 -1.63
C LYS A 271 -0.97 16.00 -2.26
N SER A 272 0.01 15.57 -1.45
CA SER A 272 1.24 14.95 -1.93
C SER A 272 1.04 13.55 -2.50
N SER A 273 -0.05 12.85 -2.15
CA SER A 273 -0.43 11.51 -2.62
C SER A 273 -1.69 11.52 -3.48
N ARG A 274 -2.18 12.71 -3.87
CA ARG A 274 -3.46 12.89 -4.61
C ARG A 274 -4.62 12.15 -3.94
N TYR A 275 -4.67 12.26 -2.61
CA TYR A 275 -5.67 11.72 -1.70
C TYR A 275 -5.73 10.18 -1.69
N ILE A 276 -4.65 9.50 -2.08
CA ILE A 276 -4.52 8.04 -1.98
C ILE A 276 -3.99 7.63 -0.60
N CYS A 277 -3.08 8.44 -0.02
CA CYS A 277 -2.33 8.13 1.20
C CYS A 277 -1.40 6.91 1.04
N ILE A 278 -0.63 6.54 2.07
CA ILE A 278 0.30 5.40 2.01
C ILE A 278 -0.43 4.06 1.94
N GLY A 279 -1.64 4.00 2.47
CA GLY A 279 -2.45 2.80 2.54
C GLY A 279 -3.79 3.05 3.20
N TYR A 280 -4.62 2.01 3.20
CA TYR A 280 -6.04 2.15 3.50
C TYR A 280 -6.36 2.70 4.91
N VAL A 281 -5.61 2.28 5.94
CA VAL A 281 -5.89 2.72 7.32
C VAL A 281 -5.72 4.23 7.44
N GLU A 282 -4.59 4.74 6.96
CA GLU A 282 -4.32 6.17 6.90
C GLU A 282 -5.36 6.88 6.03
N LYS A 283 -5.65 6.34 4.84
CA LYS A 283 -6.64 6.89 3.91
C LYS A 283 -7.98 7.20 4.58
N VAL A 284 -8.50 6.28 5.39
CA VAL A 284 -9.76 6.47 6.12
C VAL A 284 -9.61 7.52 7.23
N LEU A 285 -8.48 7.52 7.94
CA LEU A 285 -8.23 8.49 9.02
C LEU A 285 -8.08 9.91 8.48
N CYS A 286 -7.33 10.13 7.40
CA CYS A 286 -7.20 11.43 6.75
C CYS A 286 -8.53 11.90 6.15
N LEU A 287 -9.29 10.99 5.51
CA LEU A 287 -10.65 11.30 5.04
C LEU A 287 -11.55 11.81 6.16
N LEU A 288 -11.55 11.11 7.30
CA LEU A 288 -12.36 11.49 8.46
C LEU A 288 -11.88 12.80 9.08
N ALA A 289 -10.56 13.02 9.16
CA ALA A 289 -9.97 14.27 9.65
C ALA A 289 -10.44 15.46 8.79
N CYS A 290 -10.37 15.34 7.46
CA CYS A 290 -10.86 16.35 6.52
C CYS A 290 -12.38 16.56 6.62
N TRP A 291 -13.16 15.50 6.86
CA TRP A 291 -14.61 15.62 7.09
C TRP A 291 -14.94 16.34 8.41
N VAL A 292 -14.20 16.05 9.49
CA VAL A 292 -14.36 16.71 10.80
C VAL A 292 -13.99 18.19 10.71
N GLU A 293 -12.95 18.52 9.94
CA GLU A 293 -12.55 19.91 9.69
C GLU A 293 -13.62 20.67 8.89
N ASP A 294 -14.01 20.16 7.72
CA ASP A 294 -15.11 20.69 6.92
C ASP A 294 -15.71 19.61 5.99
N PRO A 295 -16.97 19.20 6.20
CA PRO A 295 -17.63 18.16 5.40
C PRO A 295 -17.97 18.59 3.97
N ASN A 296 -17.85 19.87 3.63
CA ASN A 296 -18.07 20.39 2.27
C ASN A 296 -16.75 20.75 1.55
N SER A 297 -15.61 20.52 2.19
CA SER A 297 -14.29 20.84 1.65
C SER A 297 -13.99 20.06 0.38
N ASP A 298 -13.17 20.66 -0.48
CA ASP A 298 -12.67 19.99 -1.67
C ASP A 298 -11.75 18.82 -1.30
N ALA A 299 -11.02 18.91 -0.18
CA ALA A 299 -10.24 17.81 0.36
C ALA A 299 -11.11 16.57 0.61
N TYR A 300 -12.24 16.73 1.29
CA TYR A 300 -13.18 15.62 1.52
C TYR A 300 -13.72 15.02 0.20
N LYS A 301 -14.10 15.86 -0.77
CA LYS A 301 -14.59 15.37 -2.09
C LYS A 301 -13.52 14.60 -2.86
N ASN A 302 -12.27 15.08 -2.84
CA ASN A 302 -11.14 14.36 -3.43
C ASN A 302 -10.89 13.02 -2.73
N HIS A 303 -11.04 12.95 -1.39
CA HIS A 303 -10.96 11.66 -0.69
C HIS A 303 -12.03 10.67 -1.17
N LEU A 304 -13.28 11.12 -1.29
CA LEU A 304 -14.38 10.25 -1.74
C LEU A 304 -14.14 9.69 -3.13
N ALA A 305 -13.62 10.52 -4.05
CA ALA A 305 -13.33 10.11 -5.42
C ALA A 305 -12.27 8.99 -5.51
N ARG A 306 -11.36 8.91 -4.53
CA ARG A 306 -10.29 7.90 -4.44
C ARG A 306 -10.66 6.63 -3.66
N LEU A 307 -11.84 6.56 -3.02
CA LEU A 307 -12.26 5.33 -2.31
C LEU A 307 -12.37 4.08 -3.21
N PRO A 308 -12.88 4.18 -4.46
CA PRO A 308 -12.94 3.03 -5.35
C PRO A 308 -11.60 2.35 -5.61
N ASP A 309 -10.48 3.07 -5.49
CA ASP A 309 -9.12 2.55 -5.68
C ASP A 309 -8.78 1.46 -4.64
N PHE A 310 -9.49 1.43 -3.50
CA PHE A 310 -9.30 0.45 -2.44
C PHE A 310 -10.29 -0.71 -2.47
N TYR A 311 -11.33 -0.66 -3.31
CA TYR A 311 -12.30 -1.75 -3.39
C TYR A 311 -11.88 -2.79 -4.43
N TRP A 312 -12.01 -4.05 -4.05
CA TRP A 312 -11.77 -5.18 -4.94
C TRP A 312 -12.96 -6.12 -4.94
N VAL A 313 -13.38 -6.59 -6.12
CA VAL A 313 -14.52 -7.49 -6.24
C VAL A 313 -14.06 -8.80 -6.85
N ALA A 314 -14.28 -9.90 -6.12
CA ALA A 314 -14.01 -11.26 -6.56
C ALA A 314 -15.21 -12.18 -6.23
N GLU A 315 -15.06 -13.47 -6.49
CA GLU A 315 -16.11 -14.47 -6.26
C GLU A 315 -16.48 -14.67 -4.78
N ASP A 316 -15.64 -14.20 -3.87
CA ASP A 316 -15.86 -14.17 -2.42
C ASP A 316 -16.51 -12.87 -1.91
N GLY A 317 -16.78 -11.93 -2.81
CA GLY A 317 -17.48 -10.67 -2.53
C GLY A 317 -16.62 -9.44 -2.76
N MET A 318 -17.06 -8.31 -2.20
CA MET A 318 -16.31 -7.06 -2.21
C MET A 318 -15.42 -6.98 -0.97
N LYS A 319 -14.16 -6.64 -1.19
CA LYS A 319 -13.11 -6.50 -0.17
C LYS A 319 -12.44 -5.14 -0.27
N ILE A 320 -11.69 -4.83 0.79
CA ILE A 320 -10.84 -3.65 0.87
C ILE A 320 -9.39 -4.09 0.78
N GLN A 321 -8.68 -3.54 -0.18
CA GLN A 321 -7.25 -3.74 -0.38
C GLN A 321 -6.48 -2.89 0.63
N ALA A 322 -5.41 -3.43 1.20
CA ALA A 322 -4.58 -2.67 2.14
C ALA A 322 -3.79 -1.57 1.41
N VAL A 323 -3.17 -1.96 0.30
CA VAL A 323 -2.47 -1.17 -0.71
C VAL A 323 -2.60 -1.93 -2.03
N GLY A 324 -2.42 -1.32 -3.20
CA GLY A 324 -2.22 -2.09 -4.44
C GLY A 324 -0.80 -2.66 -4.53
N SER A 325 -0.42 -3.30 -5.64
CA SER A 325 0.94 -3.87 -5.84
C SER A 325 1.43 -3.77 -7.29
N GLN A 326 0.90 -2.82 -8.07
CA GLN A 326 1.01 -2.80 -9.54
C GLN A 326 2.46 -2.65 -10.01
N THR A 327 3.19 -1.67 -9.47
CA THR A 327 4.59 -1.41 -9.84
C THR A 327 5.52 -2.53 -9.39
N TRP A 328 5.31 -3.06 -8.18
CA TRP A 328 6.05 -4.21 -7.66
C TRP A 328 5.87 -5.46 -8.53
N SER A 329 4.61 -5.80 -8.83
CA SER A 329 4.26 -6.97 -9.63
C SER A 329 4.79 -6.87 -11.06
N ALA A 330 4.67 -5.71 -11.71
CA ALA A 330 5.18 -5.50 -13.06
C ALA A 330 6.71 -5.68 -13.13
N SER A 331 7.45 -5.11 -12.18
CA SER A 331 8.92 -5.20 -12.12
C SER A 331 9.41 -6.64 -11.98
N LEU A 332 8.77 -7.42 -11.10
CA LEU A 332 9.10 -8.84 -10.92
C LEU A 332 8.69 -9.71 -12.11
N SER A 333 7.57 -9.37 -12.75
CA SER A 333 7.07 -10.08 -13.93
C SER A 333 8.00 -9.96 -15.12
N ILE A 334 8.52 -8.74 -15.38
CA ILE A 334 9.55 -8.50 -16.39
C ILE A 334 10.76 -9.40 -16.11
N GLN A 335 11.27 -9.38 -14.87
CA GLN A 335 12.42 -10.18 -14.49
C GLN A 335 12.18 -11.69 -14.66
N ALA A 336 10.99 -12.18 -14.33
CA ALA A 336 10.63 -13.59 -14.48
C ALA A 336 10.62 -14.02 -15.96
N ILE A 337 10.02 -13.20 -16.85
CA ILE A 337 9.98 -13.47 -18.30
C ILE A 337 11.40 -13.47 -18.88
N LEU A 338 12.22 -12.49 -18.52
CA LEU A 338 13.60 -12.39 -19.02
C LEU A 338 14.49 -13.51 -18.48
N SER A 339 14.32 -13.91 -17.22
CA SER A 339 15.10 -14.99 -16.62
C SER A 339 14.74 -16.38 -17.17
N ALA A 340 13.56 -16.52 -17.78
CA ALA A 340 13.15 -17.74 -18.46
C ALA A 340 13.71 -17.86 -19.90
N ASP A 341 14.45 -16.85 -20.38
CA ASP A 341 14.98 -16.75 -21.75
C ASP A 341 13.88 -16.80 -22.84
N LEU A 342 12.69 -16.30 -22.51
CA LEU A 342 11.53 -16.28 -23.43
C LEU A 342 11.21 -14.88 -23.95
N ALA A 343 12.17 -13.95 -23.87
CA ALA A 343 11.92 -12.54 -24.19
C ALA A 343 11.42 -12.33 -25.64
N GLN A 344 11.94 -13.11 -26.59
CA GLN A 344 11.51 -13.06 -27.99
C GLN A 344 10.06 -13.53 -28.19
N GLU A 345 9.62 -14.51 -27.40
CA GLU A 345 8.24 -15.05 -27.47
C GLU A 345 7.22 -14.08 -26.85
N TYR A 346 7.65 -13.27 -25.86
CA TYR A 346 6.77 -12.38 -25.11
C TYR A 346 7.09 -10.89 -25.30
N GLY A 347 7.69 -10.52 -26.43
CA GLY A 347 8.01 -9.13 -26.79
C GLY A 347 6.87 -8.13 -26.59
N PRO A 348 5.64 -8.39 -27.09
CA PRO A 348 4.50 -7.49 -26.87
C PRO A 348 4.14 -7.27 -25.40
N THR A 349 4.23 -8.32 -24.57
CA THR A 349 4.01 -8.24 -23.12
C THR A 349 5.08 -7.39 -22.46
N LEU A 350 6.35 -7.64 -22.80
CA LEU A 350 7.49 -6.88 -22.28
C LEU A 350 7.44 -5.41 -22.69
N ARG A 351 7.03 -5.10 -23.93
CA ARG A 351 6.85 -3.73 -24.42
C ARG A 351 5.83 -2.96 -23.59
N LYS A 352 4.63 -3.52 -23.41
CA LYS A 352 3.60 -2.89 -22.55
C LYS A 352 4.10 -2.71 -21.12
N ALA A 353 4.78 -3.72 -20.56
CA ALA A 353 5.34 -3.64 -19.22
C ALA A 353 6.46 -2.57 -19.13
N HIS A 354 7.25 -2.39 -20.18
CA HIS A 354 8.28 -1.35 -20.26
C HIS A 354 7.65 0.05 -20.26
N ASP A 355 6.61 0.26 -21.07
CA ASP A 355 5.88 1.52 -21.10
C ASP A 355 5.23 1.83 -19.74
N PHE A 356 4.67 0.81 -19.09
CA PHE A 356 4.17 0.92 -17.71
C PHE A 356 5.26 1.32 -16.71
N VAL A 357 6.42 0.66 -16.73
CA VAL A 357 7.55 0.98 -15.83
C VAL A 357 8.03 2.42 -16.05
N LYS A 358 8.16 2.86 -17.29
CA LYS A 358 8.50 4.25 -17.64
C LYS A 358 7.44 5.23 -17.12
N ALA A 359 6.15 4.94 -17.29
CA ALA A 359 5.07 5.81 -16.83
C ALA A 359 4.91 5.85 -15.29
N SER A 360 5.38 4.80 -14.60
CA SER A 360 5.20 4.62 -13.15
C SER A 360 6.30 5.26 -12.30
N GLN A 361 7.41 5.67 -12.91
CA GLN A 361 8.48 6.35 -12.18
C GLN A 361 8.04 7.74 -11.71
N VAL A 362 8.35 8.08 -10.47
CA VAL A 362 8.11 9.41 -9.90
C VAL A 362 9.12 10.40 -10.50
N LEU A 363 8.64 11.44 -11.18
CA LEU A 363 9.52 12.39 -11.89
C LEU A 363 9.93 13.60 -11.06
N ASP A 364 9.22 13.88 -9.96
CA ASP A 364 9.42 15.08 -9.15
C ASP A 364 9.37 14.75 -7.67
N ASN A 365 10.14 15.49 -6.87
CA ASN A 365 9.96 15.45 -5.42
C ASN A 365 8.62 16.09 -5.02
N ARG A 366 8.16 15.75 -3.82
CA ARG A 366 6.96 16.37 -3.26
C ARG A 366 7.09 17.89 -3.21
N PRO A 367 5.98 18.64 -3.40
CA PRO A 367 6.02 20.10 -3.46
C PRO A 367 6.47 20.71 -2.12
N GLY A 368 7.06 21.89 -2.21
CA GLY A 368 7.51 22.67 -1.06
C GLY A 368 8.69 22.05 -0.32
N ASP A 369 8.85 22.44 0.94
CA ASP A 369 9.91 21.92 1.82
C ASP A 369 9.47 20.58 2.44
N PHE A 370 9.57 19.51 1.65
CA PHE A 370 9.11 18.18 2.03
C PHE A 370 9.89 17.59 3.23
N HIS A 371 11.09 18.09 3.50
CA HIS A 371 11.87 17.73 4.68
C HIS A 371 11.22 18.21 5.98
N LYS A 372 10.63 19.42 6.00
CA LYS A 372 9.83 19.90 7.14
C LYS A 372 8.58 19.07 7.40
N MET A 373 8.10 18.38 6.37
CA MET A 373 6.98 17.43 6.45
C MET A 373 7.46 16.00 6.66
N TYR A 374 8.73 15.83 7.07
CA TYR A 374 9.39 14.57 7.40
C TYR A 374 9.52 13.58 6.26
N ARG A 375 9.22 13.99 5.02
CA ARG A 375 9.33 13.13 3.85
C ARG A 375 10.78 13.03 3.37
N HIS A 376 11.07 11.90 2.73
CA HIS A 376 12.33 11.67 2.03
C HIS A 376 12.21 11.98 0.52
N ILE A 377 13.35 12.05 -0.16
CA ILE A 377 13.38 12.26 -1.62
C ILE A 377 12.64 11.12 -2.34
N CYS A 378 11.86 11.46 -3.36
CA CYS A 378 11.10 10.48 -4.16
C CYS A 378 11.30 10.64 -5.67
N LYS A 379 11.96 11.70 -6.15
CA LYS A 379 12.32 11.86 -7.56
C LYS A 379 13.20 10.69 -8.02
N GLY A 380 12.76 9.99 -9.05
CA GLY A 380 13.40 8.79 -9.60
C GLY A 380 12.91 7.47 -9.00
N ALA A 381 12.08 7.51 -7.95
CA ALA A 381 11.61 6.30 -7.28
C ALA A 381 10.53 5.57 -8.08
N TRP A 382 10.44 4.26 -7.85
CA TRP A 382 9.24 3.49 -8.12
C TRP A 382 8.53 3.21 -6.78
N THR A 383 7.22 3.43 -6.75
CA THR A 383 6.38 3.17 -5.57
C THR A 383 5.96 1.69 -5.53
N PHE A 384 5.28 1.26 -4.47
CA PHE A 384 4.71 -0.10 -4.44
C PHE A 384 3.49 -0.24 -5.37
N VAL A 385 2.69 0.83 -5.47
CA VAL A 385 1.37 0.86 -6.11
C VAL A 385 1.48 1.54 -7.49
N THR A 386 1.26 2.86 -7.54
CA THR A 386 1.27 3.69 -8.74
C THR A 386 2.07 4.98 -8.50
N ARG A 387 2.43 5.68 -9.58
CA ARG A 387 3.10 6.99 -9.50
C ARG A 387 2.30 8.00 -8.69
N ASP A 388 0.97 8.01 -8.86
CA ASP A 388 0.08 8.90 -8.11
C ASP A 388 0.14 8.70 -6.59
N GLN A 389 0.52 7.53 -6.08
CA GLN A 389 0.72 7.40 -4.64
C GLN A 389 1.94 8.22 -4.18
N GLY A 390 3.00 8.28 -5.00
CA GLY A 390 4.20 9.10 -4.75
C GLY A 390 5.05 8.69 -3.56
N TRP A 391 4.74 7.57 -2.90
CA TRP A 391 5.52 7.03 -1.79
C TRP A 391 6.67 6.17 -2.29
N GLN A 392 7.89 6.72 -2.21
CA GLN A 392 9.10 5.99 -2.56
C GLN A 392 9.32 4.78 -1.66
N VAL A 393 9.79 3.68 -2.25
CA VAL A 393 10.18 2.47 -1.51
C VAL A 393 11.49 1.93 -2.07
N SER A 394 12.44 1.59 -1.21
CA SER A 394 13.82 1.21 -1.58
C SER A 394 13.88 -0.02 -2.48
N ASP A 395 13.10 -1.06 -2.16
CA ASP A 395 13.05 -2.31 -2.90
C ASP A 395 12.29 -2.13 -4.21
N CYS A 396 11.13 -1.47 -4.20
CA CYS A 396 10.39 -1.15 -5.42
C CYS A 396 11.24 -0.34 -6.39
N THR A 397 11.99 0.64 -5.86
CA THR A 397 12.91 1.45 -6.69
C THR A 397 14.04 0.61 -7.25
N ALA A 398 14.61 -0.31 -6.47
CA ALA A 398 15.67 -1.19 -6.96
C ALA A 398 15.17 -2.22 -7.99
N GLU A 399 14.00 -2.83 -7.78
CA GLU A 399 13.41 -3.78 -8.72
C GLU A 399 12.92 -3.09 -9.99
N GLY A 400 12.34 -1.89 -9.88
CA GLY A 400 11.98 -1.05 -11.02
C GLY A 400 13.22 -0.62 -11.82
N LEU A 401 14.28 -0.20 -11.13
CA LEU A 401 15.56 0.12 -11.76
C LEU A 401 16.16 -1.09 -12.47
N LYS A 402 16.16 -2.26 -11.82
CA LYS A 402 16.66 -3.51 -12.42
C LYS A 402 15.85 -3.90 -13.65
N ALA A 403 14.53 -3.82 -13.59
CA ALA A 403 13.67 -4.09 -14.74
C ALA A 403 13.95 -3.14 -15.91
N ALA A 404 14.07 -1.83 -15.64
CA ALA A 404 14.42 -0.83 -16.65
C ALA A 404 15.79 -1.10 -17.30
N LEU A 405 16.80 -1.43 -16.50
CA LEU A 405 18.14 -1.77 -16.98
C LEU A 405 18.17 -3.04 -17.83
N LEU A 406 17.43 -4.08 -17.44
CA LEU A 406 17.34 -5.32 -18.20
C LEU A 406 16.64 -5.09 -19.55
N LEU A 407 15.59 -4.28 -19.56
CA LEU A 407 14.87 -3.93 -20.79
C LEU A 407 15.69 -3.04 -21.72
N SER A 408 16.54 -2.15 -21.21
CA SER A 408 17.41 -1.31 -22.06
C SER A 408 18.49 -2.09 -22.79
N GLN A 409 18.80 -3.31 -22.35
CA GLN A 409 19.73 -4.22 -23.06
C GLN A 409 19.06 -5.02 -24.18
N MET A 410 17.74 -4.90 -24.35
CA MET A 410 16.97 -5.61 -25.37
C MET A 410 16.82 -4.75 -26.64
N PRO A 411 16.58 -5.37 -27.82
CA PRO A 411 16.32 -4.62 -29.05
C PRO A 411 15.09 -3.70 -28.93
N PRO A 412 15.18 -2.41 -29.31
CA PRO A 412 14.03 -1.48 -29.28
C PRO A 412 12.84 -1.93 -30.13
N GLU A 413 13.08 -2.72 -31.19
CA GLU A 413 12.04 -3.34 -32.02
C GLU A 413 11.23 -4.37 -31.24
N LEU A 414 11.78 -4.94 -30.16
CA LEU A 414 11.10 -5.90 -29.31
C LEU A 414 10.35 -5.19 -28.17
N VAL A 415 11.04 -4.35 -27.39
CA VAL A 415 10.52 -3.80 -26.11
C VAL A 415 10.30 -2.29 -26.09
N GLY A 416 10.59 -1.59 -27.19
CA GLY A 416 10.51 -0.13 -27.29
C GLY A 416 11.76 0.58 -26.80
N ASP A 417 11.77 1.90 -26.95
CA ASP A 417 12.92 2.74 -26.61
C ASP A 417 13.22 2.70 -25.12
N GLU A 418 14.52 2.72 -24.80
CA GLU A 418 15.04 2.76 -23.45
C GLU A 418 14.65 4.04 -22.71
N MET A 419 14.68 3.97 -21.38
CA MET A 419 14.42 5.12 -20.52
C MET A 419 15.62 6.07 -20.50
N GLU A 420 15.39 7.38 -20.35
CA GLU A 420 16.48 8.36 -20.29
C GLU A 420 17.46 8.06 -19.14
N ILE A 421 18.76 8.17 -19.39
CA ILE A 421 19.80 7.76 -18.43
C ILE A 421 19.77 8.60 -17.14
N GLU A 422 19.37 9.87 -17.24
CA GLU A 422 19.20 10.78 -16.11
C GLU A 422 18.18 10.25 -15.10
N ARG A 423 17.11 9.60 -15.60
CA ARG A 423 16.07 9.00 -14.76
C ARG A 423 16.56 7.76 -14.03
N LEU A 424 17.52 7.04 -14.61
CA LEU A 424 18.19 5.92 -13.93
C LEU A 424 19.09 6.45 -12.80
N TYR A 425 19.80 7.56 -13.02
CA TYR A 425 20.59 8.22 -11.97
C TYR A 425 19.72 8.75 -10.82
N ASP A 426 18.56 9.33 -11.13
CA ASP A 426 17.60 9.74 -10.10
C ASP A 426 17.16 8.55 -9.23
N ALA A 427 16.89 7.38 -9.82
CA ALA A 427 16.57 6.17 -9.07
C ALA A 427 17.72 5.69 -8.17
N VAL A 428 18.95 5.73 -8.68
CA VAL A 428 20.17 5.40 -7.91
C VAL A 428 20.32 6.36 -6.73
N ASN A 429 20.07 7.65 -6.92
CA ASN A 429 20.12 8.66 -5.84
C ASN A 429 19.14 8.32 -4.71
N VAL A 430 17.91 7.90 -5.03
CA VAL A 430 16.93 7.45 -4.02
C VAL A 430 17.48 6.25 -3.24
N VAL A 431 17.93 5.19 -3.93
CA VAL A 431 18.44 3.98 -3.26
C VAL A 431 19.62 4.30 -2.35
N LEU A 432 20.61 5.06 -2.83
CA LEU A 432 21.79 5.41 -2.03
C LEU A 432 21.45 6.31 -0.83
N SER A 433 20.50 7.23 -1.00
CA SER A 433 20.07 8.12 0.09
C SER A 433 19.37 7.41 1.26
N LEU A 434 18.88 6.19 1.06
CA LEU A 434 18.24 5.37 2.09
C LEU A 434 19.24 4.50 2.87
N GLN A 435 20.52 4.49 2.48
CA GLN A 435 21.53 3.64 3.09
C GLN A 435 21.85 4.11 4.51
N SER A 436 21.73 3.19 5.47
CA SER A 436 22.11 3.43 6.86
C SER A 436 23.61 3.21 7.07
N ALA A 437 24.18 3.75 8.15
CA ALA A 437 25.60 3.60 8.51
C ALA A 437 26.08 2.14 8.64
N ASN A 438 25.16 1.19 8.85
CA ASN A 438 25.46 -0.25 8.91
C ASN A 438 25.40 -0.94 7.54
N GLY A 439 25.27 -0.19 6.45
CA GLY A 439 25.13 -0.67 5.07
C GLY A 439 23.73 -1.16 4.70
N GLY A 440 22.81 -1.27 5.66
CA GLY A 440 21.43 -1.71 5.42
C GLY A 440 20.56 -0.60 4.81
N LEU A 441 19.55 -1.00 4.06
CA LEU A 441 18.55 -0.11 3.47
C LEU A 441 17.22 -0.30 4.19
N SER A 442 16.61 0.81 4.60
CA SER A 442 15.25 0.83 5.12
C SER A 442 14.27 1.10 3.99
N ALA A 443 13.02 0.68 4.18
CA ALA A 443 12.15 0.55 3.03
C ALA A 443 11.54 1.88 2.56
N TRP A 444 11.10 2.81 3.42
CA TRP A 444 10.52 4.10 2.99
C TRP A 444 11.44 5.29 3.27
N GLU A 445 12.05 5.31 4.45
CA GLU A 445 12.85 6.45 4.95
C GLU A 445 14.00 5.94 5.82
N PRO A 446 15.12 6.68 5.93
CA PRO A 446 16.25 6.27 6.77
C PRO A 446 15.85 6.03 8.22
N VAL A 447 16.56 5.14 8.92
CA VAL A 447 16.30 4.90 10.34
C VAL A 447 16.74 6.14 11.14
N ARG A 448 15.77 6.96 11.52
CA ARG A 448 15.99 8.16 12.35
C ARG A 448 15.70 7.90 13.85
N ALA A 449 14.89 6.87 14.14
CA ALA A 449 14.44 6.49 15.47
C ALA A 449 15.45 5.65 16.28
N GLN A 450 15.52 5.90 17.59
CA GLN A 450 16.27 5.06 18.51
C GLN A 450 15.48 3.79 18.90
N ARG A 451 16.17 2.65 19.05
CA ARG A 451 15.55 1.34 19.33
C ARG A 451 14.69 1.28 20.59
N TRP A 452 14.96 2.13 21.58
CA TRP A 452 14.20 2.10 22.83
C TRP A 452 12.76 2.60 22.66
N LEU A 453 12.45 3.36 21.60
CA LEU A 453 11.09 3.83 21.28
C LEU A 453 10.11 2.68 21.00
N GLU A 454 10.60 1.52 20.58
CA GLU A 454 9.79 0.30 20.43
C GLU A 454 9.08 -0.10 21.73
N LYS A 455 9.68 0.21 22.88
CA LYS A 455 9.09 -0.07 24.20
C LYS A 455 7.86 0.80 24.51
N LEU A 456 7.55 1.76 23.65
CA LEU A 456 6.37 2.63 23.76
C LEU A 456 5.32 2.31 22.68
N ASN A 457 5.48 1.20 21.96
CA ASN A 457 4.57 0.82 20.88
C ASN A 457 3.14 0.56 21.40
N PRO A 458 2.12 1.34 20.96
CA PRO A 458 0.76 1.20 21.44
C PRO A 458 -0.09 0.17 20.69
N THR A 459 0.42 -0.46 19.63
CA THR A 459 -0.44 -1.11 18.65
C THR A 459 -0.91 -2.52 19.02
N GLU A 460 -0.48 -3.08 20.17
CA GLU A 460 -0.87 -4.35 20.85
C GLU A 460 -0.82 -5.64 19.99
N LEU A 461 -1.31 -5.59 18.76
CA LEU A 461 -1.34 -6.60 17.70
C LEU A 461 -0.15 -6.52 16.73
N LEU A 462 0.46 -5.33 16.60
CA LEU A 462 1.49 -5.05 15.60
C LEU A 462 2.82 -4.71 16.28
N LYS A 463 3.93 -5.13 15.65
CA LYS A 463 5.29 -4.76 16.06
C LYS A 463 5.85 -3.77 15.04
N THR A 464 6.45 -2.69 15.52
CA THR A 464 7.14 -1.70 14.68
C THR A 464 8.43 -2.27 14.07
N PRO A 465 8.74 -1.97 12.79
CA PRO A 465 9.91 -2.54 12.12
C PRO A 465 11.18 -1.75 12.43
N SER A 466 11.81 -1.96 13.59
CA SER A 466 13.19 -1.47 13.85
C SER A 466 14.24 -2.59 13.80
N SER A 467 14.70 -2.88 12.58
CA SER A 467 15.96 -3.57 12.24
C SER A 467 16.18 -5.04 12.64
N LYS A 468 16.68 -5.77 11.64
CA LYS A 468 17.41 -7.06 11.60
C LYS A 468 16.69 -8.39 11.86
N LYS A 469 15.61 -8.51 12.63
CA LYS A 469 14.87 -9.80 12.80
C LYS A 469 13.40 -9.63 13.23
N SER A 470 12.60 -8.85 12.51
CA SER A 470 11.22 -8.56 12.93
C SER A 470 10.17 -9.16 12.01
N LYS A 471 9.54 -10.21 12.51
CA LYS A 471 8.38 -10.92 12.01
C LYS A 471 7.11 -10.27 12.61
N ALA A 472 6.28 -9.58 11.81
CA ALA A 472 4.93 -9.13 12.19
C ALA A 472 4.00 -9.06 10.97
N PHE A 473 2.83 -9.71 11.05
CA PHE A 473 1.95 -10.17 9.95
C PHE A 473 1.68 -9.21 8.77
N VAL A 474 1.52 -7.89 8.96
CA VAL A 474 1.23 -6.93 7.87
C VAL A 474 2.51 -6.47 7.15
N VAL A 475 3.58 -6.24 7.90
CA VAL A 475 4.92 -5.96 7.35
C VAL A 475 5.65 -7.25 7.02
N GLN A 476 5.19 -8.40 7.48
CA GLN A 476 5.75 -9.71 7.17
C GLN A 476 5.13 -10.31 5.91
N PHE A 477 3.89 -9.96 5.56
CA PHE A 477 3.36 -10.25 4.23
C PHE A 477 4.17 -9.54 3.13
N LEU A 478 4.61 -8.30 3.40
CA LEU A 478 5.56 -7.59 2.55
C LEU A 478 7.00 -8.08 2.77
N GLY A 479 7.41 -8.22 4.04
CA GLY A 479 8.77 -8.46 4.53
C GLY A 479 9.33 -9.88 4.32
N ASP A 480 8.49 -10.92 4.38
CA ASP A 480 8.91 -12.29 4.05
C ASP A 480 9.04 -12.50 2.53
N MET A 481 8.58 -11.55 1.70
CA MET A 481 9.00 -11.43 0.29
C MET A 481 10.31 -10.61 0.13
N ILE A 482 10.71 -9.82 1.14
CA ILE A 482 11.83 -8.85 1.13
C ILE A 482 13.11 -9.50 1.70
N GLY A 483 13.44 -10.67 1.16
CA GLY A 483 14.47 -11.54 1.70
C GLY A 483 15.85 -11.51 1.04
N HIS A 484 16.28 -10.48 0.29
CA HIS A 484 17.60 -10.56 -0.37
C HIS A 484 18.36 -9.23 -0.51
N VAL A 485 19.50 -9.13 0.18
CA VAL A 485 20.54 -8.09 -0.05
C VAL A 485 21.05 -8.09 -1.52
N ASN A 486 20.94 -9.23 -2.21
CA ASN A 486 21.27 -9.35 -3.63
C ASN A 486 20.35 -8.54 -4.56
N ILE A 487 19.12 -8.25 -4.16
CA ILE A 487 18.15 -7.46 -4.95
C ILE A 487 18.66 -6.03 -5.15
N LEU A 488 19.34 -5.46 -4.15
CA LEU A 488 19.73 -4.04 -4.13
C LEU A 488 21.12 -3.81 -4.75
N LEU A 489 22.05 -4.76 -4.61
CA LEU A 489 23.43 -4.62 -5.11
C LEU A 489 23.57 -4.90 -6.61
N PHE A 490 22.74 -5.79 -7.17
CA PHE A 490 22.78 -6.13 -8.60
C PHE A 490 22.49 -4.92 -9.51
N PRO A 491 21.37 -4.18 -9.35
CA PRO A 491 21.10 -3.00 -10.18
C PRO A 491 22.16 -1.92 -10.03
N LEU A 492 22.72 -1.69 -8.83
CA LEU A 492 23.82 -0.74 -8.63
C LEU A 492 25.09 -1.15 -9.40
N LYS A 493 25.44 -2.43 -9.37
CA LYS A 493 26.60 -2.96 -10.13
C LYS A 493 26.37 -2.85 -11.64
N GLN A 494 25.15 -3.06 -12.11
CA GLN A 494 24.79 -2.95 -13.52
C GLN A 494 24.75 -1.49 -13.99
N ALA A 495 24.22 -0.57 -13.18
CA ALA A 495 24.29 0.87 -13.43
C ALA A 495 25.73 1.37 -13.52
N CYS A 496 26.63 0.93 -12.63
CA CYS A 496 28.05 1.24 -12.70
C CYS A 496 28.67 0.73 -14.02
N ARG A 497 28.34 -0.50 -14.46
CA ARG A 497 28.81 -1.04 -15.74
C ARG A 497 28.35 -0.22 -16.94
N MET A 498 27.10 0.26 -16.94
CA MET A 498 26.61 1.11 -18.03
C MET A 498 27.34 2.46 -18.08
N HIS A 499 27.69 3.05 -16.93
CA HIS A 499 28.50 4.28 -16.88
C HIS A 499 29.89 4.10 -17.52
N PHE A 500 30.50 2.92 -17.36
CA PHE A 500 31.78 2.59 -18.01
C PHE A 500 31.66 2.26 -19.51
N ILE A 501 30.48 1.84 -19.97
CA ILE A 501 30.22 1.53 -21.39
C ILE A 501 29.84 2.80 -22.17
N SER A 502 29.03 3.69 -21.58
CA SER A 502 28.60 4.94 -22.23
C SER A 502 29.65 6.05 -22.20
N ASN A 503 30.70 5.91 -21.38
CA ASN A 503 31.78 6.89 -21.29
C ASN A 503 33.18 6.25 -21.30
N PRO A 504 33.70 5.80 -22.46
CA PRO A 504 35.04 5.20 -22.57
C PRO A 504 36.20 6.17 -22.25
N SER A 505 35.91 7.44 -21.96
CA SER A 505 36.91 8.46 -21.62
C SER A 505 37.22 8.56 -20.12
N SER A 506 36.47 7.89 -19.23
CA SER A 506 36.77 7.88 -17.78
C SER A 506 37.73 6.74 -17.38
N LYS A 507 38.87 6.62 -18.07
CA LYS A 507 40.03 5.88 -17.54
C LYS A 507 40.72 6.72 -16.47
N SER A 508 40.31 6.57 -15.21
CA SER A 508 41.21 6.67 -14.05
C SER A 508 40.49 6.35 -12.74
N PHE A 509 40.39 5.07 -12.43
CA PHE A 509 40.64 4.66 -11.04
C PHE A 509 42.10 4.22 -11.03
N GLN A 510 43.01 5.16 -10.73
CA GLN A 510 44.34 4.77 -10.27
C GLN A 510 44.14 3.97 -8.98
N GLU A 511 44.78 2.79 -8.93
CA GLU A 511 44.95 2.01 -7.73
C GLU A 511 45.50 2.93 -6.62
N VAL A 512 44.64 3.28 -5.66
CA VAL A 512 45.12 3.76 -4.36
C VAL A 512 45.44 2.49 -3.59
N ALA A 513 46.73 2.19 -3.53
CA ALA A 513 47.29 1.17 -2.64
C ALA A 513 46.89 1.47 -1.19
N PRO A 514 46.70 0.43 -0.35
CA PRO A 514 46.33 0.61 1.04
C PRO A 514 47.60 0.95 1.84
N ASP A 515 47.67 2.15 2.41
CA ASP A 515 48.62 2.47 3.48
C ASP A 515 47.90 3.20 4.63
N ALA A 516 48.09 2.60 5.82
CA ALA A 516 47.75 3.01 7.19
C ALA A 516 46.29 2.97 7.66
#